data_AF-A0A350V1Q7-F1
#
_entry.id   AF-A0A350V1Q7-F1
#
_cell.length_a   1.000
_cell.length_b   1.000
_cell.length_c   1.000
_cell.angle_alpha   90.00
_cell.angle_beta   90.00
_cell.angle_gamma   90.00
#
_symmetry.space_group_name_H-M   'P 1'
#
loop_
_entity.id
_entity.type
_entity.pdbx_description
1 polymer ?
#
loop_
_entity_poly.entity_id
_entity_poly.type
_entity_poly.pdbx_seq_one_letter_code
_entity_poly.pdbx_strand_id
1 'polypeptide(L)'
;MKCKNMNYLLKMQKISLKLCIIIALISLPSFHNTLSSQELDAVVDVDLSAINIDIRDRLSNFKNDVQNYLNKTRFSDENIVNDVRGKPYKIKCNFSFFFRSATGVDSYEAQLVVSVQRNIYR
;
A
#
# COMPACT_ATOMS: atom_id res chain seq x y z
N MET A 1 29.22 60.60 4.24
CA MET A 1 27.89 59.96 4.36
C MET A 1 27.76 58.55 3.73
N LYS A 2 28.73 58.04 2.96
CA LYS A 2 28.69 56.71 2.30
C LYS A 2 28.91 55.49 3.23
N CYS A 3 29.69 55.62 4.31
CA CYS A 3 30.10 54.48 5.16
C CYS A 3 28.96 53.85 5.98
N LYS A 4 27.99 54.65 6.48
CA LYS A 4 26.86 54.10 7.25
C LYS A 4 25.94 53.21 6.41
N ASN A 5 25.70 53.58 5.14
CA ASN A 5 24.82 52.86 4.23
C ASN A 5 25.35 51.45 3.91
N MET A 6 26.67 51.29 3.76
CA MET A 6 27.32 49.99 3.52
C MET A 6 27.11 49.01 4.70
N ASN A 7 27.20 49.49 5.93
CA ASN A 7 27.01 48.67 7.13
C ASN A 7 25.55 48.22 7.31
N TYR A 8 24.56 49.04 6.90
CA TYR A 8 23.16 48.65 6.90
C TYR A 8 22.87 47.56 5.85
N LEU A 9 23.46 47.66 4.65
CA LEU A 9 23.30 46.65 3.60
C LEU A 9 23.87 45.28 4.02
N LEU A 10 25.05 45.27 4.65
CA LEU A 10 25.66 44.04 5.19
C LEU A 10 24.83 43.44 6.33
N LYS A 11 24.20 44.28 7.17
CA LYS A 11 23.31 43.82 8.24
C LYS A 11 22.02 43.20 7.68
N MET A 12 21.44 43.81 6.64
CA MET A 12 20.23 43.32 5.96
C MET A 12 20.48 41.99 5.22
N GLN A 13 21.63 41.84 4.55
CA GLN A 13 22.02 40.56 3.93
C GLN A 13 22.20 39.42 4.96
N LYS A 14 22.77 39.72 6.13
CA LYS A 14 22.91 38.72 7.21
C LYS A 14 21.56 38.33 7.82
N ILE A 15 20.61 39.26 7.90
CA ILE A 15 19.24 39.00 8.38
C ILE A 15 18.48 38.16 7.36
N SER A 16 18.55 38.48 6.06
CA SER A 16 17.89 37.67 5.03
C SER A 16 18.49 36.25 4.94
N LEU A 17 19.80 36.10 5.08
CA LEU A 17 20.45 34.79 5.08
C LEU A 17 20.01 33.92 6.27
N LYS A 18 19.92 34.52 7.47
CA LYS A 18 19.39 33.81 8.66
C LYS A 18 17.92 33.44 8.51
N LEU A 19 17.11 34.31 7.89
CA LEU A 19 15.70 34.04 7.63
C LEU A 19 15.54 32.88 6.63
N CYS A 20 16.36 32.83 5.57
CA CYS A 20 16.37 31.72 4.62
C CYS A 20 16.76 30.40 5.27
N ILE A 21 17.72 30.39 6.20
CA ILE A 21 18.11 29.18 6.95
C ILE A 21 16.97 28.69 7.85
N ILE A 22 16.26 29.61 8.52
CA ILE A 22 15.11 29.26 9.37
C ILE A 22 13.95 28.73 8.52
N ILE A 23 13.67 29.34 7.36
CA ILE A 23 12.63 28.86 6.43
C ILE A 23 13.00 27.48 5.87
N ALA A 24 14.28 27.26 5.52
CA ALA A 24 14.78 25.95 5.06
C ALA A 24 14.69 24.85 6.14
N LEU A 25 14.85 25.22 7.41
CA LEU A 25 14.69 24.31 8.56
C LEU A 25 13.23 23.98 8.85
N ILE A 26 12.31 24.94 8.67
CA ILE A 26 10.86 24.75 8.85
C ILE A 26 10.24 23.99 7.66
N SER A 27 10.86 24.04 6.48
CA SER A 27 10.41 23.33 5.28
C SER A 27 10.86 21.87 5.18
N LEU A 28 11.35 21.26 6.26
CA LEU A 28 11.44 19.80 6.35
C LEU A 28 10.14 19.27 6.99
N PRO A 29 9.04 19.06 6.23
CA PRO A 29 8.00 18.19 6.73
C PRO A 29 8.62 16.80 6.83
N SER A 30 8.72 16.29 8.06
CA SER A 30 8.99 14.90 8.35
C SER A 30 7.95 14.05 7.62
N PHE A 31 8.32 13.51 6.46
CA PHE A 31 7.61 12.44 5.80
C PHE A 31 7.76 11.16 6.63
N HIS A 32 7.07 11.10 7.77
CA HIS A 32 6.79 9.84 8.44
C HIS A 32 5.50 9.26 7.85
N ASN A 33 5.51 9.01 6.55
CA ASN A 33 4.61 8.01 6.00
C ASN A 33 5.22 6.66 6.37
N THR A 34 4.92 6.16 7.56
CA THR A 34 4.94 4.71 7.78
C THR A 34 3.82 4.16 6.91
N LEU A 35 4.12 3.98 5.62
CA LEU A 35 3.35 3.13 4.72
C LEU A 35 3.40 1.75 5.36
N SER A 36 2.41 1.47 6.21
CA SER A 36 2.29 0.16 6.84
C SER A 36 2.25 -0.86 5.72
N SER A 37 3.21 -1.77 5.80
CA SER A 37 3.32 -2.95 4.97
C SER A 37 1.95 -3.59 4.86
N GLN A 38 1.47 -3.79 3.63
CA GLN A 38 0.31 -4.63 3.43
C GLN A 38 0.69 -6.06 3.80
N GLU A 39 -0.07 -6.62 4.73
CA GLU A 39 0.28 -7.82 5.49
C GLU A 39 0.34 -9.07 4.62
N LEU A 40 -0.42 -9.05 3.52
CA LEU A 40 -0.54 -10.16 2.60
C LEU A 40 0.29 -9.93 1.34
N ASP A 41 0.85 -11.02 0.86
CA ASP A 41 1.32 -11.20 -0.51
C ASP A 41 0.41 -12.27 -1.14
N ALA A 42 -0.80 -11.82 -1.47
CA ALA A 42 -1.90 -12.65 -1.95
C ALA A 42 -1.84 -12.79 -3.47
N VAL A 43 -1.94 -14.04 -3.92
CA VAL A 43 -2.20 -14.38 -5.33
C VAL A 43 -3.63 -14.87 -5.43
N VAL A 44 -4.35 -14.43 -6.47
CA VAL A 44 -5.74 -14.84 -6.72
C VAL A 44 -5.84 -15.59 -8.05
N ASP A 45 -6.40 -16.79 -7.97
CA ASP A 45 -6.77 -17.62 -9.10
C ASP A 45 -8.28 -17.73 -9.18
N VAL A 46 -8.81 -17.69 -10.41
CA VAL A 46 -10.25 -17.71 -10.66
C VAL A 46 -10.53 -18.67 -11.79
N ASP A 47 -11.30 -19.70 -11.50
CA ASP A 47 -11.86 -20.61 -12.49
C ASP A 47 -13.33 -20.27 -12.73
N LEU A 48 -13.62 -19.91 -13.99
CA LEU A 48 -14.95 -19.58 -14.49
C LEU A 48 -15.47 -20.62 -15.49
N SER A 49 -14.79 -21.77 -15.62
CA SER A 49 -15.09 -22.78 -16.64
C SER A 49 -16.52 -23.32 -16.58
N ALA A 50 -17.14 -23.36 -15.40
CA ALA A 50 -18.53 -23.81 -15.22
C ALA A 50 -19.59 -22.72 -15.52
N ILE A 51 -19.18 -21.48 -15.79
CA ILE A 51 -20.08 -20.33 -15.99
C ILE A 51 -20.25 -20.03 -17.48
N ASN A 52 -21.44 -19.59 -17.92
CA ASN A 52 -21.69 -19.17 -19.31
C ASN A 52 -20.87 -17.91 -19.67
N ILE A 53 -20.42 -17.81 -20.92
CA ILE A 53 -19.56 -16.73 -21.44
C ILE A 53 -20.15 -15.33 -21.22
N ASP A 54 -21.47 -15.17 -21.39
CA ASP A 54 -22.16 -13.88 -21.20
C ASP A 54 -22.05 -13.35 -19.76
N ILE A 55 -21.88 -14.26 -18.80
CA ILE A 55 -21.73 -13.95 -17.38
C ILE A 55 -20.24 -13.79 -17.02
N ARG A 56 -19.33 -14.51 -17.71
CA ARG A 56 -17.87 -14.38 -17.48
C ARG A 56 -17.37 -12.97 -17.73
N ASP A 57 -17.91 -12.27 -18.72
CA ASP A 57 -17.51 -10.90 -19.05
C ASP A 57 -17.71 -9.94 -17.87
N ARG A 58 -18.78 -10.15 -17.08
CA ARG A 58 -19.06 -9.40 -15.85
C ARG A 58 -18.03 -9.65 -14.75
N LEU A 59 -17.39 -10.82 -14.76
CA LEU A 59 -16.36 -11.21 -13.79
C LEU A 59 -14.93 -10.95 -14.30
N SER A 60 -14.77 -10.29 -15.45
CA SER A 60 -13.47 -10.03 -16.09
C SER A 60 -12.47 -9.34 -15.15
N ASN A 61 -12.94 -8.44 -14.28
CA ASN A 61 -12.10 -7.72 -13.32
C ASN A 61 -12.01 -8.38 -11.93
N PHE A 62 -12.83 -9.41 -11.65
CA PHE A 62 -12.96 -10.00 -10.32
C PHE A 62 -11.61 -10.41 -9.71
N LYS A 63 -10.77 -11.10 -10.49
CA LYS A 63 -9.41 -11.50 -10.06
C LYS A 63 -8.60 -10.29 -9.60
N ASN A 64 -8.55 -9.24 -10.42
CA ASN A 64 -7.73 -8.07 -10.15
C ASN A 64 -8.27 -7.30 -8.95
N ASP A 65 -9.58 -7.13 -8.86
CA ASP A 65 -10.22 -6.39 -7.78
C ASP A 65 -10.00 -7.07 -6.42
N VAL A 66 -10.21 -8.38 -6.35
CA VAL A 66 -9.98 -9.16 -5.12
C VAL A 66 -8.49 -9.16 -4.76
N GLN A 67 -7.59 -9.41 -5.72
CA GLN A 67 -6.15 -9.42 -5.45
C GLN A 67 -5.66 -8.04 -4.98
N ASN A 68 -6.13 -6.97 -5.62
CA ASN A 68 -5.80 -5.61 -5.23
C ASN A 68 -6.35 -5.29 -3.83
N TYR A 69 -7.59 -5.68 -3.54
CA TYR A 69 -8.17 -5.50 -2.22
C TYR A 69 -7.33 -6.20 -1.16
N LEU A 70 -7.04 -7.50 -1.33
CA LEU A 70 -6.24 -8.28 -0.37
C LEU A 70 -4.84 -7.68 -0.15
N ASN A 71 -4.18 -7.23 -1.22
CA ASN A 71 -2.81 -6.71 -1.16
C ASN A 71 -2.72 -5.22 -0.80
N LYS A 72 -3.83 -4.47 -0.77
CA LYS A 72 -3.86 -3.05 -0.41
C LYS A 72 -4.54 -2.79 0.93
N THR A 73 -5.32 -3.76 1.41
CA THR A 73 -6.05 -3.65 2.67
C THR A 73 -5.13 -3.97 3.84
N ARG A 74 -5.29 -3.19 4.91
CA ARG A 74 -4.74 -3.48 6.23
C ARG A 74 -5.79 -4.25 7.02
N PHE A 75 -5.42 -5.40 7.57
CA PHE A 75 -6.32 -6.28 8.31
C PHE A 75 -6.06 -6.25 9.82
N SER A 76 -4.86 -5.88 10.23
CA SER A 76 -4.42 -5.78 11.62
C SER A 76 -3.72 -4.46 11.89
N ASP A 77 -3.86 -3.95 13.11
CA ASP A 77 -3.10 -2.79 13.60
C ASP A 77 -1.64 -3.15 13.93
N GLU A 78 -1.30 -4.43 13.94
CA GLU A 78 0.05 -4.92 14.18
C GLU A 78 0.92 -4.87 12.93
N ASN A 79 2.19 -4.50 13.10
CA ASN A 79 3.16 -4.66 12.02
C ASN A 79 3.59 -6.12 11.96
N ILE A 80 3.19 -6.83 10.90
CA ILE A 80 3.68 -8.17 10.63
C ILE A 80 5.18 -8.08 10.31
N VAL A 81 5.99 -8.54 11.26
CA VAL A 81 7.44 -8.64 11.13
C VAL A 81 7.87 -10.10 11.07
N ASN A 82 8.94 -10.39 10.35
CA ASN A 82 9.55 -11.71 10.48
C ASN A 82 10.32 -11.79 11.81
N ASP A 83 10.38 -13.01 12.35
CA ASP A 83 11.15 -13.32 13.56
C ASP A 83 12.65 -12.98 13.38
N VAL A 84 13.17 -13.07 12.15
CA VAL A 84 14.56 -12.74 11.84
C VAL A 84 14.74 -11.22 11.66
N ARG A 85 14.94 -10.53 12.79
CA ARG A 85 15.41 -9.14 12.90
C ARG A 85 14.36 -8.05 12.71
N GLY A 86 13.08 -8.34 12.97
CA GLY A 86 12.03 -7.33 12.96
C GLY A 86 11.82 -6.68 11.59
N LYS A 87 12.19 -7.36 10.49
CA LYS A 87 12.00 -6.83 9.15
C LYS A 87 10.52 -6.97 8.75
N PRO A 88 9.97 -6.04 7.96
CA PRO A 88 8.62 -6.20 7.40
C PRO A 88 8.48 -7.54 6.70
N TYR A 89 7.41 -8.26 7.00
CA TYR A 89 7.10 -9.56 6.41
C TYR A 89 5.70 -9.54 5.84
N LYS A 90 5.56 -10.13 4.65
CA LYS A 90 4.26 -10.37 4.03
C LYS A 90 3.95 -11.87 4.09
N ILE A 91 2.74 -12.19 4.51
CA ILE A 91 2.22 -13.55 4.56
C ILE A 91 1.88 -13.96 3.13
N LYS A 92 2.52 -15.03 2.65
CA LYS A 92 2.24 -15.57 1.33
C LYS A 92 0.94 -16.38 1.39
N CYS A 93 0.00 -16.06 0.52
CA CYS A 93 -1.26 -16.77 0.45
C CYS A 93 -1.77 -16.88 -1.00
N ASN A 94 -2.47 -17.98 -1.28
CA ASN A 94 -3.18 -18.17 -2.53
C ASN A 94 -4.67 -18.32 -2.26
N PHE A 95 -5.48 -17.60 -3.02
CA PHE A 95 -6.93 -17.67 -3.00
C PHE A 95 -7.39 -18.22 -4.34
N SER A 96 -7.91 -19.44 -4.35
CA SER A 96 -8.42 -20.09 -5.56
C SER A 96 -9.94 -20.13 -5.51
N PHE A 97 -10.58 -19.35 -6.38
CA PHE A 97 -12.03 -19.31 -6.55
C PHE A 97 -12.43 -20.26 -7.68
N PHE A 98 -13.36 -21.16 -7.40
CA PHE A 98 -13.95 -22.08 -8.36
C PHE A 98 -15.45 -21.79 -8.45
N PHE A 99 -15.86 -21.04 -9.46
CA PHE A 99 -17.27 -20.75 -9.69
C PHE A 99 -17.97 -22.02 -10.18
N ARG A 100 -19.07 -22.40 -9.53
CA ARG A 100 -19.83 -23.63 -9.78
C ARG A 100 -21.11 -23.38 -10.55
N SER A 101 -21.81 -22.30 -10.23
CA SER A 101 -23.06 -21.93 -10.88
C SER A 101 -23.30 -20.42 -10.81
N ALA A 102 -24.09 -19.91 -11.74
CA ALA A 102 -24.65 -18.56 -11.68
C ALA A 102 -26.18 -18.68 -11.80
N THR A 103 -26.91 -18.06 -10.89
CA THR A 103 -28.37 -18.04 -10.88
C THR A 103 -28.85 -16.61 -11.08
N GLY A 104 -29.69 -16.37 -12.09
CA GLY A 104 -30.11 -15.01 -12.44
C GLY A 104 -28.95 -14.15 -12.96
N VAL A 105 -28.92 -12.86 -12.57
CA VAL A 105 -27.98 -11.87 -13.12
C VAL A 105 -26.74 -11.67 -12.26
N ASP A 106 -26.87 -11.74 -10.91
CA ASP A 106 -25.80 -11.38 -9.97
C ASP A 106 -25.65 -12.35 -8.80
N SER A 107 -26.22 -13.56 -8.87
CA SER A 107 -26.03 -14.58 -7.84
C SER A 107 -25.11 -15.68 -8.34
N TYR A 108 -24.06 -15.95 -7.56
CA TYR A 108 -23.01 -16.89 -7.91
C TYR A 108 -22.80 -17.88 -6.78
N GLU A 109 -22.60 -19.13 -7.15
CA GLU A 109 -22.10 -20.15 -6.24
C GLU A 109 -20.63 -20.40 -6.58
N ALA A 110 -19.75 -20.30 -5.59
CA ALA A 110 -18.33 -20.55 -5.76
C ALA A 110 -17.75 -21.29 -4.55
N GLN A 111 -16.77 -22.15 -4.80
CA GLN A 111 -15.90 -22.68 -3.76
C GLN A 111 -14.65 -21.83 -3.67
N LEU A 112 -14.28 -21.43 -2.46
CA LEU A 112 -13.01 -20.77 -2.18
C LEU A 112 -12.07 -21.74 -1.46
N VAL A 113 -10.87 -21.91 -2.00
CA VAL A 113 -9.76 -22.58 -1.33
C VAL A 113 -8.70 -21.55 -1.00
N VAL A 114 -8.32 -21.46 0.28
CA VAL A 114 -7.29 -20.56 0.76
C VAL A 114 -6.10 -21.36 1.26
N SER A 115 -4.93 -21.13 0.66
CA SER A 115 -3.67 -21.72 1.10
C SER A 115 -2.78 -20.64 1.67
N VAL A 116 -2.27 -20.83 2.88
CA VAL A 116 -1.45 -19.83 3.58
C VAL A 116 -0.14 -20.46 4.01
N GLN A 117 0.97 -19.80 3.71
CA GLN A 117 2.29 -20.21 4.18
C GLN A 117 2.89 -19.10 5.04
N ARG A 118 3.13 -19.42 6.32
CA ARG A 118 3.80 -18.54 7.27
C ARG A 118 5.09 -19.17 7.74
N ASN A 119 6.17 -18.40 7.79
CA ASN A 119 7.38 -18.84 8.46
C ASN A 119 7.23 -18.59 9.97
N ILE A 120 7.18 -19.65 10.77
CA ILE A 120 6.88 -19.58 12.21
C ILE A 120 8.11 -19.75 13.13
N TYR A 121 9.31 -20.07 12.62
CA TYR A 121 10.56 -20.07 13.43
C TYR A 121 11.84 -20.32 12.60
N ARG A 122 13.02 -20.02 13.16
CA ARG A 122 14.28 -20.77 12.92
C ARG A 122 15.01 -21.03 14.22
#